data_AF-A0A0F5FPG8-F1
#
_entry.id   AF-A0A0F5FPG8-F1
#
_cell.length_a   1.000
_cell.length_b   1.000
_cell.length_c   1.000
_cell.angle_alpha   90.00
_cell.angle_beta   90.00
_cell.angle_gamma   90.00
#
_symmetry.space_group_name_H-M   'P 1'
#
loop_
_entity.id
_entity.type
_entity.pdbx_description
1 polymer ?
#
loop_
_entity_poly.entity_id
_entity_poly.type
_entity_poly.pdbx_seq_one_letter_code
_entity_poly.pdbx_strand_id
1 'polypeptide(L)'
;MPLLTNPILPGFNPDPSICRVGDDYYIATSTFEWYPGVQIHHSRDLANWALVTRPLDRKSQLDMRGDPDSCGVWAPCLSYADGQFWLIYTDVKRKDGSFKDAHNYLVTAPSIEGPWSDPIYMNSSGFDPSLFHDDDGRKWFVNMLWDHRARPLLFAGIALQEYDHEQRKLVGPVKNIYQGTDLKLVEGPHLYKRAGKDGKPWYYLMTAEGGTGYDHAVTFARSRNIDGPYETHPEKYVVTSKDKPLNPLQRAGHGDWVETPDGRTYIVHLTGRPTTQKRRCVLGRETAIQEAEWRDDDWLWLKHGTNVPALHVDVPGTRDEDAYWAEKRYEFASGSLDKDFQWLRTPETERIFALEGGKLRLFGRESIGSWFEQALVARRQTHFSYDAETEVDFYPGDERQMAGLTAYYSRYNFFYLAVTAHSDGQRELLLMSSEMSFPDGKLRFPAEPVPIPNNHPVRLALTIRGNRLQFFYALEGEHLKPIGPVLDASILSDECGGHAEHGSFTGAFVGMAASDLNGTAKPADFSYFLYRPVRDPSDRYEV
;
A
#
# COMPACT_ATOMS: atom_id res chain seq x y z
N MET A 1 -19.57 -22.39 8.15
CA MET A 1 -18.12 -22.29 7.82
C MET A 1 -17.48 -21.45 8.92
N PRO A 2 -16.17 -21.61 9.22
CA PRO A 2 -15.50 -20.69 10.14
C PRO A 2 -15.57 -19.27 9.60
N LEU A 3 -15.74 -18.28 10.48
CA LEU A 3 -15.69 -16.88 10.07
C LEU A 3 -14.28 -16.51 9.63
N LEU A 4 -14.16 -15.73 8.57
CA LEU A 4 -12.90 -15.12 8.13
C LEU A 4 -12.44 -14.11 9.16
N THR A 5 -11.15 -14.11 9.50
CA THR A 5 -10.55 -13.07 10.35
C THR A 5 -9.87 -12.02 9.48
N ASN A 6 -10.36 -10.79 9.55
CA ASN A 6 -9.76 -9.62 8.88
C ASN A 6 -8.36 -9.32 9.41
N PRO A 7 -7.48 -8.69 8.60
CA PRO A 7 -7.71 -8.22 7.21
C PRO A 7 -7.60 -9.33 6.14
N ILE A 8 -8.26 -9.14 4.99
CA ILE A 8 -8.17 -10.01 3.82
C ILE A 8 -6.88 -9.78 3.00
N LEU A 9 -6.36 -8.55 2.98
CA LEU A 9 -5.04 -8.22 2.42
C LEU A 9 -4.18 -7.61 3.53
N PRO A 10 -3.32 -8.42 4.20
CA PRO A 10 -2.50 -7.98 5.32
C PRO A 10 -1.27 -7.17 4.86
N GLY A 11 -0.71 -6.37 5.75
CA GLY A 11 0.35 -5.42 5.41
C GLY A 11 -0.12 -4.28 4.53
N PHE A 12 0.81 -3.50 4.00
CA PHE A 12 0.58 -2.32 3.17
C PHE A 12 -0.27 -2.60 1.91
N ASN A 13 -1.58 -2.57 2.06
CA ASN A 13 -2.61 -2.75 1.04
C ASN A 13 -3.79 -1.78 1.30
N PRO A 14 -3.57 -0.46 1.21
CA PRO A 14 -4.60 0.56 1.43
C PRO A 14 -5.49 0.82 0.21
N ASP A 15 -6.51 1.63 0.46
CA ASP A 15 -7.39 2.24 -0.55
C ASP A 15 -7.97 1.19 -1.52
N PRO A 16 -8.67 0.15 -1.01
CA PRO A 16 -9.14 -0.96 -1.82
C PRO A 16 -10.28 -0.55 -2.75
N SER A 17 -10.07 -0.69 -4.06
CA SER A 17 -11.16 -0.63 -5.06
C SER A 17 -11.48 -2.03 -5.56
N ILE A 18 -12.72 -2.48 -5.33
CA ILE A 18 -13.17 -3.84 -5.63
C ILE A 18 -14.02 -3.87 -6.90
N CYS A 19 -13.74 -4.85 -7.76
CA CYS A 19 -14.48 -5.08 -8.99
C CYS A 19 -14.81 -6.57 -9.14
N ARG A 20 -15.99 -6.90 -9.66
CA ARG A 20 -16.38 -8.28 -10.01
C ARG A 20 -16.59 -8.43 -11.51
N VAL A 21 -16.04 -9.51 -12.06
CA VAL A 21 -16.26 -9.94 -13.45
C VAL A 21 -16.73 -11.40 -13.43
N GLY A 22 -18.02 -11.62 -13.65
CA GLY A 22 -18.60 -12.96 -13.47
C GLY A 22 -18.45 -13.44 -12.02
N ASP A 23 -17.71 -14.52 -11.81
CA ASP A 23 -17.43 -15.13 -10.51
C ASP A 23 -16.05 -14.71 -9.94
N ASP A 24 -15.31 -13.88 -10.66
CA ASP A 24 -13.97 -13.42 -10.29
C ASP A 24 -14.04 -12.03 -9.65
N TYR A 25 -13.39 -11.87 -8.50
CA TYR A 25 -13.27 -10.61 -7.76
C TYR A 25 -11.83 -10.11 -7.83
N TYR A 26 -11.68 -8.80 -8.00
CA TYR A 26 -10.39 -8.13 -8.05
C TYR A 26 -10.37 -6.96 -7.07
N ILE A 27 -9.27 -6.79 -6.34
CA ILE A 27 -9.05 -5.59 -5.51
C ILE A 27 -7.76 -4.91 -5.98
N ALA A 28 -7.88 -3.64 -6.38
CA ALA A 28 -6.74 -2.76 -6.60
C ALA A 28 -6.41 -1.98 -5.31
N THR A 29 -5.13 -1.89 -4.94
CA THR A 29 -4.65 -1.10 -3.81
C THR A 29 -3.52 -0.16 -4.23
N SER A 30 -3.44 1.00 -3.57
CA SER A 30 -2.41 2.00 -3.82
C SER A 30 -1.00 1.48 -3.46
N THR A 31 0.02 2.02 -4.13
CA THR A 31 1.42 1.59 -3.97
C THR A 31 2.39 2.72 -3.65
N PHE A 32 1.93 3.96 -3.71
CA PHE A 32 2.73 5.16 -3.48
C PHE A 32 4.04 5.11 -4.28
N GLU A 33 5.18 5.30 -3.63
CA GLU A 33 6.50 5.34 -4.25
C GLU A 33 7.06 3.96 -4.64
N TRP A 34 6.34 2.87 -4.34
CA TRP A 34 6.77 1.52 -4.66
C TRP A 34 6.40 1.13 -6.09
N TYR A 35 7.40 0.65 -6.83
CA TYR A 35 7.32 0.23 -8.22
C TYR A 35 7.39 -1.30 -8.34
N PRO A 36 6.68 -1.96 -9.28
CA PRO A 36 5.67 -1.40 -10.20
C PRO A 36 4.39 -0.92 -9.48
N GLY A 37 3.67 0.00 -10.11
CA GLY A 37 2.54 0.68 -9.48
C GLY A 37 1.21 -0.09 -9.54
N VAL A 38 0.38 0.12 -8.51
CA VAL A 38 -0.89 -0.58 -8.23
C VAL A 38 -0.70 -2.08 -7.99
N GLN A 39 -1.23 -2.62 -6.88
CA GLN A 39 -1.35 -4.07 -6.72
C GLN A 39 -2.78 -4.52 -7.01
N ILE A 40 -2.94 -5.55 -7.83
CA ILE A 40 -4.25 -6.16 -8.06
C ILE A 40 -4.25 -7.59 -7.53
N HIS A 41 -5.14 -7.84 -6.58
CA HIS A 41 -5.39 -9.15 -5.99
C HIS A 41 -6.64 -9.78 -6.61
N HIS A 42 -6.66 -11.09 -6.78
CA HIS A 42 -7.78 -11.86 -7.30
C HIS A 42 -8.31 -12.85 -6.27
N SER A 43 -9.63 -13.05 -6.24
CA SER A 43 -10.32 -14.06 -5.44
C SER A 43 -11.56 -14.58 -6.17
N ARG A 44 -12.02 -15.77 -5.77
CA ARG A 44 -13.32 -16.33 -6.17
C ARG A 44 -14.27 -16.54 -4.99
N ASP A 45 -13.79 -16.33 -3.77
CA ASP A 45 -14.49 -16.71 -2.54
C ASP A 45 -14.46 -15.62 -1.45
N LEU A 46 -13.84 -14.47 -1.76
CA LEU A 46 -13.63 -13.31 -0.88
C LEU A 46 -12.79 -13.59 0.38
N ALA A 47 -12.34 -14.82 0.58
CA ALA A 47 -11.54 -15.25 1.73
C ALA A 47 -10.06 -15.39 1.36
N ASN A 48 -9.78 -15.92 0.18
CA ASN A 48 -8.44 -16.22 -0.30
C ASN A 48 -8.09 -15.31 -1.48
N TRP A 49 -7.03 -14.53 -1.33
CA TRP A 49 -6.62 -13.51 -2.29
C TRP A 49 -5.19 -13.76 -2.76
N ALA A 50 -4.96 -13.70 -4.06
CA ALA A 50 -3.65 -13.81 -4.67
C ALA A 50 -3.31 -12.53 -5.44
N LEU A 51 -2.13 -11.95 -5.20
CA LEU A 51 -1.59 -10.89 -6.05
C LEU A 51 -1.42 -11.44 -7.48
N VAL A 52 -2.10 -10.87 -8.48
CA VAL A 52 -2.04 -11.37 -9.87
C VAL A 52 -1.25 -10.46 -10.79
N THR A 53 -1.26 -9.15 -10.56
CA THR A 53 -0.52 -8.22 -11.43
C THR A 53 -0.18 -6.89 -10.74
N ARG A 54 0.72 -6.14 -11.39
CA ARG A 54 0.99 -4.73 -11.12
C ARG A 54 1.01 -3.96 -12.44
N PRO A 55 -0.11 -3.33 -12.82
CA PRO A 55 -0.33 -2.80 -14.18
C PRO A 55 0.61 -1.70 -14.65
N LEU A 56 1.18 -0.93 -13.72
CA LEU A 56 1.99 0.25 -14.02
C LEU A 56 3.47 -0.12 -13.98
N ASP A 57 3.90 -0.88 -15.00
CA ASP A 57 5.21 -1.53 -15.10
C ASP A 57 6.08 -1.00 -16.25
N ARG A 58 5.61 0.03 -16.95
CA ARG A 58 6.39 0.74 -17.98
C ARG A 58 6.62 2.20 -17.62
N LYS A 59 7.76 2.71 -18.06
CA LYS A 59 8.13 4.13 -17.98
C LYS A 59 7.09 5.06 -18.62
N SER A 60 6.39 4.62 -19.68
CA SER A 60 5.32 5.41 -20.32
C SER A 60 4.09 5.58 -19.44
N GLN A 61 3.86 4.67 -18.49
CA GLN A 61 2.75 4.70 -17.55
C GLN A 61 3.14 5.41 -16.25
N LEU A 62 4.35 5.15 -15.74
CA LEU A 62 4.75 5.60 -14.41
C LEU A 62 6.27 5.82 -14.32
N ASP A 63 6.68 7.04 -13.97
CA ASP A 63 8.05 7.41 -13.61
C ASP A 63 8.00 8.29 -12.36
N MET A 64 8.35 7.71 -11.22
CA MET A 64 8.24 8.35 -9.90
C MET A 64 9.60 8.81 -9.37
N ARG A 65 10.64 8.86 -10.20
CA ARG A 65 11.96 9.35 -9.77
C ARG A 65 11.84 10.80 -9.33
N GLY A 66 12.26 11.07 -8.10
CA GLY A 66 12.15 12.37 -7.45
C GLY A 66 10.87 12.57 -6.63
N ASP A 67 9.90 11.64 -6.70
CA ASP A 67 8.67 11.75 -5.91
C ASP A 67 9.01 11.61 -4.41
N PRO A 68 8.44 12.45 -3.53
CA PRO A 68 8.64 12.32 -2.08
C PRO A 68 8.19 10.97 -1.51
N ASP A 69 8.51 10.69 -0.26
CA ASP A 69 7.97 9.49 0.43
C ASP A 69 6.46 9.61 0.59
N SER A 70 5.72 8.52 0.41
CA SER A 70 4.24 8.47 0.32
C SER A 70 3.61 9.33 -0.78
N CYS A 71 4.37 9.74 -1.80
CA CYS A 71 3.87 10.31 -3.06
C CYS A 71 3.75 9.21 -4.12
N GLY A 72 3.58 9.54 -5.40
CA GLY A 72 3.38 8.56 -6.46
C GLY A 72 1.94 8.04 -6.48
N VAL A 73 1.77 6.71 -6.53
CA VAL A 73 0.47 6.06 -6.77
C VAL A 73 -0.46 6.10 -5.56
N TRP A 74 -1.34 7.10 -5.48
CA TRP A 74 -2.43 7.17 -4.49
C TRP A 74 -3.63 6.29 -4.92
N ALA A 75 -4.76 6.38 -4.20
CA ALA A 75 -5.91 5.49 -4.34
C ALA A 75 -6.30 5.23 -5.81
N PRO A 76 -6.25 3.96 -6.27
CA PRO A 76 -6.69 3.58 -7.59
C PRO A 76 -8.20 3.32 -7.62
N CYS A 77 -8.80 3.40 -8.80
CA CYS A 77 -10.13 2.87 -9.08
C CYS A 77 -10.03 1.81 -10.17
N LEU A 78 -10.45 0.58 -9.87
CA LEU A 78 -10.53 -0.52 -10.83
C LEU A 78 -11.99 -0.81 -11.13
N SER A 79 -12.36 -0.76 -12.41
CA SER A 79 -13.69 -1.10 -12.87
C SER A 79 -13.64 -1.99 -14.12
N TYR A 80 -14.76 -2.63 -14.44
CA TYR A 80 -14.92 -3.44 -15.64
C TYR A 80 -16.20 -3.05 -16.36
N ALA A 81 -16.07 -2.71 -17.63
CA ALA A 81 -17.19 -2.35 -18.49
C ALA A 81 -16.78 -2.51 -19.95
N ASP A 82 -17.76 -2.73 -20.83
CA ASP A 82 -17.54 -2.80 -22.27
C ASP A 82 -16.49 -3.85 -22.68
N GLY A 83 -16.43 -4.96 -21.93
CA GLY A 83 -15.53 -6.09 -22.21
C GLY A 83 -14.07 -5.89 -21.79
N GLN A 84 -13.73 -4.82 -21.04
CA GLN A 84 -12.36 -4.52 -20.62
C GLN A 84 -12.28 -3.96 -19.20
N PHE A 85 -11.10 -4.05 -18.60
CA PHE A 85 -10.76 -3.38 -17.36
C PHE A 85 -10.36 -1.92 -17.61
N TRP A 86 -10.75 -1.07 -16.68
CA TRP A 86 -10.41 0.35 -16.62
C TRP A 86 -9.74 0.60 -15.28
N LEU A 87 -8.53 1.13 -15.29
CA LEU A 87 -7.80 1.49 -14.09
C LEU A 87 -7.49 2.98 -14.13
N ILE A 88 -8.05 3.70 -13.17
CA ILE A 88 -7.66 5.08 -12.91
C ILE A 88 -6.69 5.10 -11.74
N TYR A 89 -5.63 5.91 -11.86
CA TYR A 89 -4.65 6.12 -10.82
C TYR A 89 -4.20 7.58 -10.78
N THR A 90 -3.57 7.95 -9.67
CA THR A 90 -2.99 9.29 -9.48
C THR A 90 -1.49 9.17 -9.29
N ASP A 91 -0.72 10.02 -9.96
CA ASP A 91 0.67 10.27 -9.65
C ASP A 91 0.78 11.59 -8.86
N VAL A 92 0.95 11.49 -7.55
CA VAL A 92 1.08 12.65 -6.65
C VAL A 92 2.53 13.09 -6.59
N LYS A 93 2.82 14.30 -7.05
CA LYS A 93 4.17 14.89 -7.03
C LYS A 93 4.48 15.66 -5.77
N ARG A 94 3.45 16.14 -5.08
CA ARG A 94 3.59 16.91 -3.84
C ARG A 94 2.46 16.61 -2.88
N LYS A 95 2.81 16.21 -1.66
CA LYS A 95 1.86 16.06 -0.55
C LYS A 95 1.92 17.16 0.51
N ASP A 96 3.00 17.92 0.60
CA ASP A 96 3.25 18.83 1.73
C ASP A 96 2.89 20.29 1.45
N GLY A 97 2.42 20.98 2.50
CA GLY A 97 2.00 22.37 2.46
C GLY A 97 0.58 22.56 1.91
N SER A 98 0.30 23.75 1.39
CA SER A 98 -1.05 24.12 0.93
C SER A 98 -1.45 23.50 -0.42
N PHE A 99 -0.51 22.95 -1.18
CA PHE A 99 -0.77 22.38 -2.50
C PHE A 99 -0.72 20.86 -2.47
N LYS A 100 -1.46 20.26 -3.40
CA LYS A 100 -1.46 18.83 -3.68
C LYS A 100 -1.37 18.61 -5.18
N ASP A 101 -0.15 18.64 -5.70
CA ASP A 101 0.09 18.48 -7.14
C ASP A 101 -0.10 17.00 -7.48
N ALA A 102 -1.28 16.67 -8.03
CA ALA A 102 -1.76 15.31 -8.26
C ALA A 102 -2.29 15.19 -9.69
N HIS A 103 -1.71 14.28 -10.48
CA HIS A 103 -2.11 14.06 -11.87
C HIS A 103 -2.86 12.74 -11.99
N ASN A 104 -4.08 12.78 -12.53
CA ASN A 104 -4.93 11.60 -12.68
C ASN A 104 -4.84 11.05 -14.11
N TYR A 105 -4.75 9.72 -14.22
CA TYR A 105 -4.58 9.02 -15.49
C TYR A 105 -5.48 7.79 -15.57
N LEU A 106 -5.88 7.44 -16.79
CA LEU A 106 -6.61 6.22 -17.11
C LEU A 106 -5.75 5.31 -17.99
N VAL A 107 -5.70 4.01 -17.66
CA VAL A 107 -5.23 2.93 -18.54
C VAL A 107 -6.30 1.85 -18.64
N THR A 108 -6.34 1.13 -19.76
CA THR A 108 -7.29 0.01 -19.97
C THR A 108 -6.60 -1.27 -20.40
N ALA A 109 -7.24 -2.41 -20.17
CA ALA A 109 -6.75 -3.72 -20.58
C ALA A 109 -7.88 -4.72 -20.88
N PRO A 110 -7.75 -5.59 -21.89
CA PRO A 110 -8.74 -6.63 -22.17
C PRO A 110 -8.74 -7.76 -21.13
N SER A 111 -7.63 -7.97 -20.42
CA SER A 111 -7.48 -8.91 -19.29
C SER A 111 -6.81 -8.20 -18.12
N ILE A 112 -6.97 -8.71 -16.90
CA ILE A 112 -6.36 -8.10 -15.72
C ILE A 112 -4.82 -8.15 -15.80
N GLU A 113 -4.25 -9.19 -16.40
CA GLU A 113 -2.81 -9.34 -16.65
C GLU A 113 -2.30 -8.45 -17.80
N GLY A 114 -3.18 -7.69 -18.46
CA GLY A 114 -2.84 -6.79 -19.55
C GLY A 114 -3.07 -7.38 -20.96
N PRO A 115 -2.42 -6.81 -21.99
CA PRO A 115 -1.55 -5.64 -21.91
C PRO A 115 -2.33 -4.38 -21.52
N TRP A 116 -1.82 -3.64 -20.55
CA TRP A 116 -2.37 -2.34 -20.15
C TRP A 116 -1.91 -1.24 -21.09
N SER A 117 -2.82 -0.36 -21.51
CA SER A 117 -2.53 0.74 -22.43
C SER A 117 -1.52 1.76 -21.87
N ASP A 118 -1.02 2.65 -22.73
CA ASP A 118 -0.40 3.89 -22.28
C ASP A 118 -1.46 4.83 -21.67
N PRO A 119 -1.07 5.74 -20.76
CA PRO A 119 -2.00 6.52 -19.97
C PRO A 119 -2.70 7.63 -20.77
N ILE A 120 -3.98 7.82 -20.47
CA ILE A 120 -4.78 8.97 -20.89
C ILE A 120 -4.82 9.94 -19.71
N TYR A 121 -4.36 11.16 -19.91
CA TYR A 121 -4.47 12.20 -18.89
C TYR A 121 -5.93 12.61 -18.68
N MET A 122 -6.36 12.66 -17.40
CA MET A 122 -7.72 13.00 -17.01
C MET A 122 -7.80 14.45 -16.54
N ASN A 123 -7.26 14.76 -15.36
CA ASN A 123 -7.17 16.11 -14.80
C ASN A 123 -6.12 16.18 -13.68
N SER A 124 -6.09 17.33 -12.99
CA SER A 124 -5.23 17.56 -11.81
C SER A 124 -5.92 18.40 -10.72
N SER A 125 -7.24 18.31 -10.59
CA SER A 125 -8.01 19.16 -9.65
C SER A 125 -7.99 18.65 -8.19
N GLY A 126 -7.53 17.41 -8.01
CA GLY A 126 -7.36 16.71 -6.74
C GLY A 126 -7.15 15.22 -7.00
N PHE A 127 -7.07 14.41 -5.94
CA PHE A 127 -6.77 12.98 -6.00
C PHE A 127 -8.04 12.13 -5.82
N ASP A 128 -7.87 10.84 -5.53
CA ASP A 128 -8.92 9.82 -5.44
C ASP A 128 -9.88 9.80 -6.64
N PRO A 129 -9.34 9.63 -7.86
CA PRO A 129 -10.16 9.61 -9.05
C PRO A 129 -10.87 8.25 -9.22
N SER A 130 -12.14 8.27 -9.61
CA SER A 130 -12.95 7.08 -9.88
C SER A 130 -13.72 7.22 -11.17
N LEU A 131 -13.95 6.09 -11.86
CA LEU A 131 -14.74 6.02 -13.09
C LEU A 131 -16.04 5.25 -12.86
N PHE A 132 -17.15 5.90 -13.14
CA PHE A 132 -18.47 5.28 -13.14
C PHE A 132 -18.95 5.05 -14.56
N HIS A 133 -19.52 3.87 -14.81
CA HIS A 133 -20.08 3.47 -16.10
C HIS A 133 -21.61 3.45 -15.97
N ASP A 134 -22.31 4.39 -16.61
CA ASP A 134 -23.76 4.46 -16.56
C ASP A 134 -24.40 3.55 -17.62
N ASP A 135 -25.66 3.18 -17.40
CA ASP A 135 -26.42 2.28 -18.28
C ASP A 135 -26.73 2.90 -19.65
N ASP A 136 -26.64 4.23 -19.76
CA ASP A 136 -26.81 4.96 -21.02
C ASP A 136 -25.54 4.97 -21.91
N GLY A 137 -24.47 4.31 -21.45
CA GLY A 137 -23.18 4.21 -22.14
C GLY A 137 -22.20 5.34 -21.79
N ARG A 138 -22.65 6.40 -21.11
CA ARG A 138 -21.78 7.52 -20.70
C ARG A 138 -20.90 7.11 -19.53
N LYS A 139 -19.71 7.70 -19.47
CA LYS A 139 -18.73 7.47 -18.41
C LYS A 139 -18.56 8.74 -17.60
N TRP A 140 -18.52 8.61 -16.29
CA TRP A 140 -18.48 9.73 -15.36
C TRP A 140 -17.27 9.63 -14.47
N PHE A 141 -16.44 10.66 -14.52
CA PHE A 141 -15.26 10.81 -13.69
C PHE A 141 -15.62 11.60 -12.45
N VAL A 142 -15.24 11.07 -11.29
CA VAL A 142 -15.34 11.78 -10.00
C VAL A 142 -13.97 11.82 -9.33
N ASN A 143 -13.69 12.91 -8.62
CA ASN A 143 -12.49 13.06 -7.80
C ASN A 143 -12.71 14.11 -6.71
N MET A 144 -11.91 14.07 -5.65
CA MET A 144 -11.96 15.12 -4.63
C MET A 144 -11.41 16.45 -5.19
N LEU A 145 -11.94 17.59 -4.73
CA LEU A 145 -11.45 18.92 -5.10
C LEU A 145 -10.49 19.45 -4.05
N TRP A 146 -9.29 19.83 -4.46
CA TRP A 146 -8.30 20.49 -3.60
C TRP A 146 -8.38 22.01 -3.71
N ASP A 147 -8.73 22.70 -2.61
CA ASP A 147 -8.66 24.16 -2.51
C ASP A 147 -7.51 24.60 -1.61
N HIS A 148 -6.36 24.91 -2.22
CA HIS A 148 -5.15 25.38 -1.54
C HIS A 148 -5.34 26.68 -0.72
N ARG A 149 -6.46 27.39 -0.90
CA ARG A 149 -6.79 28.61 -0.15
C ARG A 149 -7.57 28.31 1.14
N ALA A 150 -8.04 27.07 1.31
CA ALA A 150 -8.87 26.60 2.41
C ALA A 150 -10.14 27.45 2.62
N ARG A 151 -10.96 27.61 1.56
CA ARG A 151 -12.16 28.47 1.58
C ARG A 151 -13.46 27.67 1.38
N PRO A 152 -14.05 27.02 2.41
CA PRO A 152 -13.64 27.02 3.82
C PRO A 152 -12.70 25.86 4.21
N LEU A 153 -12.51 24.87 3.34
CA LEU A 153 -11.76 23.64 3.61
C LEU A 153 -10.77 23.37 2.47
N LEU A 154 -9.70 22.64 2.76
CA LEU A 154 -8.78 22.11 1.73
C LEU A 154 -9.49 21.08 0.83
N PHE A 155 -10.36 20.26 1.42
CA PHE A 155 -11.18 19.28 0.75
C PHE A 155 -12.51 19.94 0.41
N ALA A 156 -12.64 20.44 -0.82
CA ALA A 156 -13.71 21.33 -1.22
C ALA A 156 -14.98 20.61 -1.71
N GLY A 157 -14.98 19.28 -1.72
CA GLY A 157 -16.10 18.44 -2.18
C GLY A 157 -15.70 17.49 -3.30
N ILE A 158 -16.70 16.85 -3.91
CA ILE A 158 -16.53 15.86 -4.97
C ILE A 158 -16.94 16.46 -6.31
N ALA A 159 -16.01 16.51 -7.25
CA ALA A 159 -16.27 16.89 -8.63
C ALA A 159 -16.90 15.74 -9.40
N LEU A 160 -17.80 16.07 -10.33
CA LEU A 160 -18.32 15.20 -11.37
C LEU A 160 -18.05 15.85 -12.74
N GLN A 161 -17.52 15.06 -13.67
CA GLN A 161 -17.33 15.45 -15.07
C GLN A 161 -17.51 14.24 -15.98
N GLU A 162 -18.02 14.43 -17.19
CA GLU A 162 -18.14 13.36 -18.18
C GLU A 162 -16.77 13.02 -18.78
N TYR A 163 -16.49 11.73 -18.96
CA TYR A 163 -15.39 11.22 -19.76
C TYR A 163 -15.92 10.73 -21.12
N ASP A 164 -15.46 11.37 -22.18
CA ASP A 164 -15.73 10.94 -23.56
C ASP A 164 -14.63 9.96 -23.99
N HIS A 165 -14.99 8.69 -24.10
CA HIS A 165 -14.04 7.62 -24.43
C HIS A 165 -13.65 7.60 -25.92
N GLU A 166 -14.43 8.21 -26.81
CA GLU A 166 -14.06 8.38 -28.23
C GLU A 166 -13.01 9.49 -28.36
N GLN A 167 -13.24 10.63 -27.69
CA GLN A 167 -12.31 11.76 -27.66
C GLN A 167 -11.12 11.56 -26.70
N ARG A 168 -11.18 10.54 -25.83
CA ARG A 168 -10.17 10.21 -24.81
C ARG A 168 -9.82 11.39 -23.91
N LYS A 169 -10.84 12.10 -23.42
CA LYS A 169 -10.68 13.25 -22.51
C LYS A 169 -11.95 13.53 -21.71
N LEU A 170 -11.79 14.28 -20.63
CA LEU A 170 -12.92 14.87 -19.92
C LEU A 170 -13.59 15.97 -20.75
N VAL A 171 -14.92 15.99 -20.75
CA VAL A 171 -15.75 16.93 -21.52
C VAL A 171 -16.85 17.54 -20.67
N GLY A 172 -17.47 18.61 -21.19
CA GLY A 172 -18.59 19.26 -20.51
C GLY A 172 -18.21 20.00 -19.21
N PRO A 173 -19.21 20.46 -18.45
CA PRO A 173 -18.99 21.22 -17.23
C PRO A 173 -18.50 20.34 -16.08
N VAL A 174 -17.71 20.93 -15.17
CA VAL A 174 -17.38 20.34 -13.87
C VAL A 174 -18.41 20.80 -12.85
N LYS A 175 -19.02 19.86 -12.11
CA LYS A 175 -19.96 20.18 -11.03
C LYS A 175 -19.47 19.60 -9.70
N ASN A 176 -19.48 20.40 -8.64
CA ASN A 176 -19.31 19.88 -7.28
C ASN A 176 -20.66 19.29 -6.82
N ILE A 177 -20.73 17.96 -6.69
CA ILE A 177 -21.98 17.23 -6.46
C ILE A 177 -22.21 16.88 -4.99
N TYR A 178 -21.17 16.95 -4.15
CA TYR A 178 -21.25 16.60 -2.74
C TYR A 178 -20.15 17.30 -1.94
N GLN A 179 -20.52 18.00 -0.87
CA GLN A 179 -19.56 18.75 -0.03
C GLN A 179 -19.01 17.94 1.14
N GLY A 180 -19.48 16.72 1.35
CA GLY A 180 -19.19 15.95 2.55
C GLY A 180 -20.09 16.34 3.73
N THR A 181 -19.78 15.76 4.88
CA THR A 181 -20.40 16.00 6.18
C THR A 181 -19.52 16.91 7.04
N ASP A 182 -19.99 17.13 8.25
CA ASP A 182 -19.31 17.81 9.34
C ASP A 182 -18.00 17.11 9.79
N LEU A 183 -17.73 15.87 9.36
CA LEU A 183 -16.45 15.18 9.57
C LEU A 183 -15.30 15.71 8.68
N LYS A 184 -15.65 16.39 7.58
CA LYS A 184 -14.70 16.99 6.61
C LYS A 184 -13.78 15.94 5.96
N LEU A 185 -12.75 16.43 5.27
CA LEU A 185 -11.74 15.62 4.56
C LEU A 185 -12.41 14.64 3.57
N VAL A 186 -13.44 15.11 2.87
CA VAL A 186 -14.22 14.31 1.92
C VAL A 186 -13.38 13.94 0.70
N GLU A 187 -13.13 12.65 0.55
CA GLU A 187 -12.26 12.04 -0.45
C GLU A 187 -12.82 10.66 -0.87
N GLY A 188 -12.06 9.83 -1.58
CA GLY A 188 -12.44 8.46 -1.99
C GLY A 188 -13.82 8.31 -2.65
N PRO A 189 -14.23 9.16 -3.63
CA PRO A 189 -15.58 9.09 -4.20
C PRO A 189 -15.75 7.89 -5.13
N HIS A 190 -16.76 7.05 -4.88
CA HIS A 190 -17.22 6.02 -5.80
C HIS A 190 -18.72 6.15 -6.07
N LEU A 191 -19.12 6.11 -7.34
CA LEU A 191 -20.51 6.18 -7.77
C LEU A 191 -21.03 4.79 -8.14
N TYR A 192 -22.29 4.54 -7.78
CA TYR A 192 -23.00 3.31 -8.12
C TYR A 192 -24.43 3.64 -8.52
N LYS A 193 -25.06 2.75 -9.28
CA LYS A 193 -26.46 2.87 -9.66
C LYS A 193 -27.20 1.58 -9.32
N ARG A 194 -28.33 1.71 -8.64
CA ARG A 194 -29.16 0.56 -8.24
C ARG A 194 -30.64 0.95 -8.24
N ALA A 195 -31.50 0.02 -8.63
CA ALA A 195 -32.94 0.21 -8.57
C ALA A 195 -33.42 0.29 -7.11
N GLY A 196 -34.20 1.32 -6.77
CA GLY A 196 -34.92 1.40 -5.51
C GLY A 196 -36.15 0.49 -5.51
N LYS A 197 -36.71 0.25 -4.33
CA LYS A 197 -37.93 -0.55 -4.16
C LYS A 197 -39.15 0.03 -4.89
N ASP A 198 -39.13 1.33 -5.20
CA ASP A 198 -40.16 2.00 -6.00
C ASP A 198 -39.97 1.83 -7.53
N GLY A 199 -38.98 1.06 -7.95
CA GLY A 199 -38.65 0.79 -9.35
C GLY A 199 -37.86 1.91 -10.04
N LYS A 200 -37.54 3.00 -9.34
CA LYS A 200 -36.73 4.10 -9.87
C LYS A 200 -35.27 3.95 -9.45
N PRO A 201 -34.30 4.31 -10.32
CA PRO A 201 -32.90 4.21 -9.95
C PRO A 201 -32.54 5.21 -8.85
N TRP A 202 -31.54 4.82 -8.07
CA TRP A 202 -30.77 5.66 -7.19
C TRP A 202 -29.33 5.69 -7.71
N TYR A 203 -28.72 6.87 -7.69
CA TYR A 203 -27.28 7.03 -7.74
C TYR A 203 -26.77 7.09 -6.31
N TYR A 204 -25.89 6.18 -5.93
CA TYR A 204 -25.23 6.18 -4.63
C TYR A 204 -23.83 6.74 -4.79
N LEU A 205 -23.41 7.54 -3.81
CA LEU A 205 -22.07 8.08 -3.69
C LEU A 205 -21.48 7.60 -2.35
N MET A 206 -20.43 6.79 -2.44
CA MET A 206 -19.59 6.44 -1.31
C MET A 206 -18.38 7.39 -1.29
N THR A 207 -17.98 7.83 -0.11
CA THR A 207 -16.84 8.72 0.11
C THR A 207 -16.09 8.30 1.38
N ALA A 208 -14.82 8.67 1.47
CA ALA A 208 -14.07 8.64 2.73
C ALA A 208 -14.11 10.02 3.39
N GLU A 209 -14.16 10.06 4.72
CA GLU A 209 -14.14 11.30 5.51
C GLU A 209 -13.33 11.15 6.80
N GLY A 210 -12.98 12.27 7.43
CA GLY A 210 -12.19 12.30 8.67
C GLY A 210 -10.69 12.13 8.48
N GLY A 211 -10.27 11.90 7.23
CA GLY A 211 -8.90 11.61 6.85
C GLY A 211 -8.49 10.21 7.29
N THR A 212 -7.44 9.69 6.65
CA THR A 212 -6.98 8.30 6.82
C THR A 212 -6.43 7.96 8.22
N GLY A 213 -6.58 8.83 9.22
CA GLY A 213 -6.16 8.61 10.61
C GLY A 213 -7.19 7.84 11.46
N TYR A 214 -7.19 8.04 12.78
CA TYR A 214 -8.11 7.35 13.69
C TYR A 214 -9.57 7.84 13.61
N ASP A 215 -9.82 9.00 12.99
CA ASP A 215 -11.16 9.55 12.76
C ASP A 215 -11.81 9.08 11.45
N HIS A 216 -11.13 8.22 10.69
CA HIS A 216 -11.54 7.78 9.36
C HIS A 216 -12.92 7.11 9.35
N ALA A 217 -13.65 7.35 8.26
CA ALA A 217 -14.99 6.81 8.04
C ALA A 217 -15.29 6.58 6.55
N VAL A 218 -16.18 5.64 6.27
CA VAL A 218 -16.89 5.51 4.99
C VAL A 218 -18.24 6.23 5.12
N THR A 219 -18.41 7.32 4.38
CA THR A 219 -19.67 8.07 4.28
C THR A 219 -20.45 7.62 3.04
N PHE A 220 -21.77 7.50 3.18
CA PHE A 220 -22.65 7.06 2.09
C PHE A 220 -23.78 8.05 1.86
N ALA A 221 -24.10 8.30 0.59
CA ALA A 221 -25.14 9.24 0.17
C ALA A 221 -25.85 8.73 -1.08
N ARG A 222 -27.02 9.26 -1.40
CA ARG A 222 -27.74 8.92 -2.64
C ARG A 222 -28.49 10.09 -3.25
N SER A 223 -28.77 10.01 -4.54
CA SER A 223 -29.59 10.97 -5.26
C SER A 223 -30.40 10.30 -6.36
N ARG A 224 -31.48 10.95 -6.79
CA ARG A 224 -32.23 10.56 -7.98
C ARG A 224 -31.57 11.03 -9.27
N ASN A 225 -30.65 11.98 -9.21
CA ASN A 225 -29.87 12.46 -10.35
C ASN A 225 -28.38 12.25 -10.05
N ILE A 226 -27.60 11.85 -11.05
CA ILE A 226 -26.15 11.66 -10.88
C ILE A 226 -25.45 12.92 -10.39
N ASP A 227 -25.98 14.10 -10.74
CA ASP A 227 -25.43 15.41 -10.42
C ASP A 227 -26.09 16.05 -9.19
N GLY A 228 -26.89 15.28 -8.43
CA GLY A 228 -27.43 15.65 -7.13
C GLY A 228 -28.76 16.41 -7.14
N PRO A 229 -29.13 17.02 -5.99
CA PRO A 229 -28.42 16.97 -4.71
C PRO A 229 -28.43 15.57 -4.09
N TYR A 230 -27.36 15.21 -3.37
CA TYR A 230 -27.26 13.95 -2.64
C TYR A 230 -27.78 14.11 -1.21
N GLU A 231 -28.68 13.22 -0.79
CA GLU A 231 -29.04 13.04 0.62
C GLU A 231 -28.05 12.08 1.29
N THR A 232 -27.59 12.42 2.49
CA THR A 232 -26.63 11.58 3.23
C THR A 232 -27.37 10.48 3.99
N HIS A 233 -26.76 9.31 4.09
CA HIS A 233 -27.25 8.18 4.87
C HIS A 233 -27.62 8.63 6.31
N PRO A 234 -28.69 8.11 6.92
CA PRO A 234 -29.14 8.54 8.26
C PRO A 234 -28.08 8.37 9.36
N GLU A 235 -27.24 7.33 9.29
CA GLU A 235 -26.07 7.15 10.19
C GLU A 235 -24.82 7.97 9.78
N LYS A 236 -24.86 8.63 8.61
CA LYS A 236 -23.73 9.24 7.90
C LYS A 236 -22.62 8.26 7.52
N TYR A 237 -22.00 7.63 8.52
CA TYR A 237 -20.85 6.74 8.40
C TYR A 237 -21.31 5.28 8.46
N VAL A 238 -21.21 4.57 7.33
CA VAL A 238 -21.60 3.17 7.22
C VAL A 238 -20.52 2.22 7.76
N VAL A 239 -19.25 2.65 7.75
CA VAL A 239 -18.14 1.95 8.39
C VAL A 239 -17.24 2.98 9.09
N THR A 240 -17.01 2.84 10.39
CA THR A 240 -16.00 3.63 11.13
C THR A 240 -15.61 2.98 12.45
N SER A 241 -14.34 3.16 12.84
CA SER A 241 -13.82 2.75 14.15
C SER A 241 -13.58 3.94 15.09
N LYS A 242 -13.85 5.18 14.66
CA LYS A 242 -13.38 6.39 15.34
C LYS A 242 -13.82 6.51 16.81
N ASP A 243 -15.04 6.08 17.10
CA ASP A 243 -15.63 6.12 18.45
C ASP A 243 -15.40 4.82 19.24
N LYS A 244 -14.57 3.90 18.71
CA LYS A 244 -14.28 2.58 19.27
C LYS A 244 -12.78 2.34 19.36
N PRO A 245 -12.06 3.04 20.27
CA PRO A 245 -10.59 2.99 20.33
C PRO A 245 -10.00 1.62 20.69
N LEU A 246 -10.83 0.70 21.20
CA LEU A 246 -10.44 -0.68 21.52
C LEU A 246 -10.78 -1.68 20.40
N ASN A 247 -11.43 -1.26 19.32
CA ASN A 247 -11.67 -2.17 18.20
C ASN A 247 -10.33 -2.58 17.55
N PRO A 248 -10.12 -3.87 17.24
CA PRO A 248 -8.86 -4.34 16.62
C PRO A 248 -8.61 -3.75 15.23
N LEU A 249 -9.67 -3.36 14.52
CA LEU A 249 -9.64 -2.72 13.21
C LEU A 249 -9.86 -1.21 13.39
N GLN A 250 -8.77 -0.44 13.35
CA GLN A 250 -8.81 1.02 13.45
C GLN A 250 -8.72 1.66 12.06
N ARG A 251 -8.84 2.99 11.99
CA ARG A 251 -8.71 3.78 10.76
C ARG A 251 -9.67 3.32 9.65
N ALA A 252 -10.81 2.74 10.02
CA ALA A 252 -11.73 2.11 9.08
C ALA A 252 -12.44 3.15 8.21
N GLY A 253 -12.09 3.20 6.92
CA GLY A 253 -12.58 4.17 5.95
C GLY A 253 -12.14 3.80 4.53
N HIS A 254 -12.31 4.72 3.57
CA HIS A 254 -11.95 4.52 2.15
C HIS A 254 -12.46 3.18 1.61
N GLY A 255 -13.79 3.08 1.55
CA GLY A 255 -14.47 1.85 1.19
C GLY A 255 -14.96 1.82 -0.25
N ASP A 256 -15.19 0.60 -0.72
CA ASP A 256 -15.82 0.25 -1.99
C ASP A 256 -16.73 -0.97 -1.72
N TRP A 257 -17.71 -1.27 -2.57
CA TRP A 257 -18.61 -2.40 -2.34
C TRP A 257 -18.83 -3.26 -3.58
N VAL A 258 -19.14 -4.53 -3.32
CA VAL A 258 -19.43 -5.51 -4.36
C VAL A 258 -20.63 -6.36 -3.98
N GLU A 259 -21.42 -6.74 -4.98
CA GLU A 259 -22.44 -7.78 -4.87
C GLU A 259 -21.92 -9.08 -5.46
N THR A 260 -22.11 -10.16 -4.73
CA THR A 260 -21.85 -11.54 -5.17
C THR A 260 -22.93 -12.03 -6.15
N PRO A 261 -22.69 -13.10 -6.93
CA PRO A 261 -23.70 -13.70 -7.81
C PRO A 261 -24.98 -14.14 -7.09
N ASP A 262 -24.89 -14.54 -5.83
CA ASP A 262 -26.04 -14.92 -4.98
C ASP A 262 -26.71 -13.72 -4.30
N GLY A 263 -26.25 -12.49 -4.58
CA GLY A 263 -26.89 -11.25 -4.13
C GLY A 263 -26.49 -10.80 -2.72
N ARG A 264 -25.51 -11.45 -2.08
CA ARG A 264 -24.89 -10.93 -0.84
C ARG A 264 -24.01 -9.72 -1.17
N THR A 265 -24.08 -8.69 -0.33
CA THR A 265 -23.31 -7.46 -0.51
C THR A 265 -22.17 -7.41 0.49
N TYR A 266 -21.00 -6.94 0.04
CA TYR A 266 -19.83 -6.75 0.88
C TYR A 266 -19.25 -5.36 0.68
N ILE A 267 -18.76 -4.75 1.76
CA ILE A 267 -17.99 -3.51 1.73
C ILE A 267 -16.53 -3.87 2.04
N VAL A 268 -15.61 -3.58 1.12
CA VAL A 268 -14.18 -3.56 1.43
C VAL A 268 -13.82 -2.18 1.96
N HIS A 269 -12.85 -2.10 2.86
CA HIS A 269 -12.35 -0.84 3.41
C HIS A 269 -10.93 -1.00 3.91
N LEU A 270 -10.17 0.09 3.96
CA LEU A 270 -8.86 0.04 4.60
C LEU A 270 -8.99 0.00 6.13
N THR A 271 -7.97 -0.51 6.81
CA THR A 271 -7.87 -0.51 8.27
C THR A 271 -6.40 -0.50 8.72
N GLY A 272 -6.11 0.11 9.86
CA GLY A 272 -4.83 -0.07 10.56
C GLY A 272 -5.02 -0.97 11.79
N ARG A 273 -4.05 -1.84 12.06
CA ARG A 273 -4.00 -2.61 13.32
C ARG A 273 -2.90 -2.08 14.24
N PRO A 274 -3.22 -1.13 15.14
CA PRO A 274 -2.24 -0.51 16.01
C PRO A 274 -1.67 -1.48 17.04
N THR A 275 -0.37 -1.36 17.27
CA THR A 275 0.35 -2.07 18.31
C THR A 275 0.64 -1.16 19.50
N THR A 276 0.68 -1.77 20.70
CA THR A 276 1.02 -1.11 21.98
C THR A 276 0.09 0.06 22.36
N GLN A 277 0.37 0.73 23.49
CA GLN A 277 -0.33 1.97 23.86
C GLN A 277 0.04 3.16 22.96
N LYS A 278 1.14 3.07 22.19
CA LYS A 278 1.55 4.12 21.24
C LYS A 278 0.69 4.18 19.98
N ARG A 279 -0.20 3.19 19.78
CA ARG A 279 -1.07 3.03 18.62
C ARG A 279 -0.32 3.15 17.29
N ARG A 280 0.69 2.30 17.08
CA ARG A 280 1.52 2.30 15.87
C ARG A 280 1.16 1.14 14.95
N CYS A 281 0.83 1.43 13.69
CA CYS A 281 0.45 0.45 12.68
C CYS A 281 1.68 0.06 11.85
N VAL A 282 2.51 -0.86 12.34
CA VAL A 282 3.74 -1.30 11.63
C VAL A 282 3.45 -1.96 10.28
N LEU A 283 2.27 -2.57 10.16
CA LEU A 283 1.78 -3.18 8.93
C LEU A 283 1.24 -2.14 7.94
N GLY A 284 1.24 -0.86 8.31
CA GLY A 284 0.59 0.20 7.57
C GLY A 284 -0.93 0.10 7.60
N ARG A 285 -1.55 0.47 6.49
CA ARG A 285 -2.98 0.29 6.22
C ARG A 285 -3.18 -0.96 5.36
N GLU A 286 -4.08 -1.82 5.82
CA GLU A 286 -4.43 -3.15 5.29
C GLU A 286 -5.86 -3.12 4.73
N THR A 287 -6.28 -4.14 3.96
CA THR A 287 -7.67 -4.22 3.46
C THR A 287 -8.49 -5.22 4.27
N ALA A 288 -9.65 -4.78 4.76
CA ALA A 288 -10.66 -5.60 5.43
C ALA A 288 -11.97 -5.65 4.61
N ILE A 289 -12.83 -6.60 4.95
CA ILE A 289 -14.15 -6.80 4.33
C ILE A 289 -15.24 -6.90 5.39
N GLN A 290 -16.44 -6.38 5.11
CA GLN A 290 -17.62 -6.43 5.97
C GLN A 290 -18.82 -6.92 5.15
N GLU A 291 -19.64 -7.80 5.72
CA GLU A 291 -20.92 -8.15 5.10
C GLU A 291 -21.95 -7.04 5.34
N ALA A 292 -22.64 -6.64 4.28
CA ALA A 292 -23.63 -5.59 4.29
C ALA A 292 -24.98 -6.08 3.72
N GLU A 293 -26.03 -5.33 4.00
CA GLU A 293 -27.38 -5.61 3.56
C GLU A 293 -28.08 -4.32 3.10
N TRP A 294 -28.85 -4.43 2.02
CA TRP A 294 -29.78 -3.40 1.60
C TRP A 294 -31.09 -3.55 2.37
N ARG A 295 -31.50 -2.51 3.10
CA ARG A 295 -32.72 -2.53 3.92
C ARG A 295 -33.94 -1.98 3.19
N ASP A 296 -35.10 -2.00 3.87
CA ASP A 296 -36.38 -1.54 3.35
C ASP A 296 -36.45 -0.06 2.96
N ASP A 297 -35.52 0.73 3.46
CA ASP A 297 -35.36 2.14 3.18
C ASP A 297 -34.45 2.43 1.97
N ASP A 298 -34.04 1.41 1.21
CA ASP A 298 -33.07 1.48 0.11
C ASP A 298 -31.69 2.00 0.56
N TRP A 299 -31.29 1.77 1.82
CA TRP A 299 -29.94 2.08 2.31
C TRP A 299 -29.11 0.83 2.56
N LEU A 300 -27.79 0.98 2.45
CA LEU A 300 -26.82 -0.08 2.72
C LEU A 300 -26.35 0.02 4.17
N TRP A 301 -26.45 -1.09 4.90
CA TRP A 301 -26.09 -1.19 6.32
C TRP A 301 -25.16 -2.36 6.53
N LEU A 302 -24.26 -2.31 7.52
CA LEU A 302 -23.57 -3.54 7.92
C LEU A 302 -24.55 -4.51 8.55
N LYS A 303 -24.46 -5.77 8.14
CA LYS A 303 -25.46 -6.80 8.44
C LYS A 303 -25.56 -7.12 9.93
N HIS A 304 -24.48 -6.96 10.69
CA HIS A 304 -24.45 -7.18 12.14
C HIS A 304 -25.05 -6.02 12.96
N GLY A 305 -25.61 -5.00 12.31
CA GLY A 305 -26.47 -4.00 12.96
C GLY A 305 -25.75 -2.83 13.63
N THR A 306 -24.47 -2.61 13.35
CA THR A 306 -23.69 -1.44 13.79
C THR A 306 -22.88 -0.89 12.62
N ASN A 307 -22.27 0.30 12.75
CA ASN A 307 -21.31 0.82 11.76
C ASN A 307 -19.84 0.51 12.12
N VAL A 308 -19.61 -0.32 13.15
CA VAL A 308 -18.27 -0.65 13.63
C VAL A 308 -17.77 -1.88 12.89
N PRO A 309 -16.55 -1.86 12.30
CA PRO A 309 -16.03 -3.01 11.56
C PRO A 309 -15.87 -4.23 12.47
N ALA A 310 -16.32 -5.39 11.98
CA ALA A 310 -16.16 -6.66 12.65
C ALA A 310 -14.80 -7.30 12.28
N LEU A 311 -14.13 -7.87 13.28
CA LEU A 311 -12.91 -8.64 13.08
C LEU A 311 -13.20 -9.95 12.33
N HIS A 312 -14.28 -10.63 12.70
CA HIS A 312 -14.70 -11.89 12.10
C HIS A 312 -15.94 -11.70 11.24
N VAL A 313 -15.87 -12.11 9.97
CA VAL A 313 -16.91 -11.87 8.97
C VAL A 313 -17.25 -13.18 8.26
N ASP A 314 -18.54 -13.39 7.99
CA ASP A 314 -18.99 -14.52 7.18
C ASP A 314 -18.81 -14.15 5.70
N VAL A 315 -18.01 -14.94 4.99
CA VAL A 315 -17.72 -14.81 3.55
C VAL A 315 -17.97 -16.15 2.85
N PRO A 316 -18.08 -16.21 1.51
CA PRO A 316 -18.35 -17.46 0.81
C PRO A 316 -17.28 -18.53 1.03
N GLY A 317 -16.01 -18.13 1.14
CA GLY A 317 -14.87 -19.03 1.32
C GLY A 317 -14.45 -19.29 2.76
N THR A 318 -13.42 -20.13 2.91
CA THR A 318 -12.69 -20.32 4.17
C THR A 318 -11.23 -19.98 3.93
N ARG A 319 -10.64 -19.12 4.77
CA ARG A 319 -9.25 -18.70 4.60
C ARG A 319 -8.30 -19.89 4.78
N ASP A 320 -7.34 -20.00 3.87
CA ASP A 320 -6.22 -20.93 3.97
C ASP A 320 -5.17 -20.36 4.94
N GLU A 321 -5.27 -20.76 6.22
CA GLU A 321 -4.31 -20.37 7.24
C GLU A 321 -2.92 -20.96 6.98
N ASP A 322 -2.81 -22.14 6.35
CA ASP A 322 -1.52 -22.76 6.07
C ASP A 322 -0.77 -21.94 5.01
N ALA A 323 -1.47 -21.45 3.99
CA ALA A 323 -0.91 -20.53 2.99
C ALA A 323 -0.51 -19.17 3.59
N TYR A 324 -1.33 -18.63 4.51
CA TYR A 324 -1.02 -17.35 5.19
C TYR A 324 0.25 -17.46 6.05
N TRP A 325 0.38 -18.53 6.82
CA TRP A 325 1.51 -18.76 7.74
C TRP A 325 2.71 -19.48 7.10
N ALA A 326 2.68 -19.74 5.80
CA ALA A 326 3.76 -20.43 5.10
C ALA A 326 5.07 -19.61 5.07
N GLU A 327 6.17 -20.29 5.35
CA GLU A 327 7.51 -19.76 5.07
C GLU A 327 7.68 -19.52 3.58
N LYS A 328 8.31 -18.39 3.23
CA LYS A 328 8.69 -18.06 1.86
C LYS A 328 10.21 -18.02 1.76
N ARG A 329 10.77 -18.89 0.93
CA ARG A 329 12.18 -18.91 0.56
C ARG A 329 12.30 -18.61 -0.93
N TYR A 330 13.05 -17.57 -1.28
CA TYR A 330 13.29 -17.14 -2.64
C TYR A 330 14.74 -17.44 -3.01
N GLU A 331 14.97 -18.24 -4.05
CA GLU A 331 16.30 -18.65 -4.52
C GLU A 331 16.68 -18.01 -5.87
N PHE A 332 16.01 -16.91 -6.22
CA PHE A 332 16.34 -16.02 -7.35
C PHE A 332 16.69 -16.74 -8.66
N ALA A 333 15.92 -17.78 -9.00
CA ALA A 333 16.04 -18.49 -10.26
C ALA A 333 15.92 -17.54 -11.46
N SER A 334 16.53 -17.91 -12.60
CA SER A 334 16.50 -17.08 -13.81
C SER A 334 15.07 -16.86 -14.32
N GLY A 335 14.73 -15.63 -14.68
CA GLY A 335 13.42 -15.26 -15.23
C GLY A 335 12.99 -13.89 -14.75
N SER A 336 12.04 -13.85 -13.83
CA SER A 336 11.52 -12.62 -13.22
C SER A 336 11.65 -12.67 -11.71
N LEU A 337 11.80 -11.49 -11.12
CA LEU A 337 11.75 -11.34 -9.66
C LEU A 337 10.35 -11.75 -9.17
N ASP A 338 10.29 -12.42 -8.03
CA ASP A 338 9.01 -12.84 -7.45
C ASP A 338 8.11 -11.63 -7.19
N LYS A 339 6.81 -11.80 -7.43
CA LYS A 339 5.81 -10.76 -7.24
C LYS A 339 5.70 -10.29 -5.80
N ASP A 340 6.28 -10.93 -4.79
CA ASP A 340 6.28 -10.39 -3.43
C ASP A 340 7.21 -9.16 -3.29
N PHE A 341 8.18 -9.00 -4.19
CA PHE A 341 9.14 -7.92 -4.15
C PHE A 341 8.71 -6.69 -4.96
N GLN A 342 9.08 -5.52 -4.46
CA GLN A 342 9.03 -4.22 -5.13
C GLN A 342 10.34 -3.47 -4.87
N TRP A 343 10.53 -2.39 -5.62
CA TRP A 343 11.62 -1.44 -5.45
C TRP A 343 11.07 -0.01 -5.45
N LEU A 344 11.92 0.98 -5.22
CA LEU A 344 11.47 2.36 -5.13
C LEU A 344 11.56 3.06 -6.49
N ARG A 345 10.43 3.65 -6.89
CA ARG A 345 10.25 4.74 -7.87
C ARG A 345 10.62 4.50 -9.33
N THR A 346 11.79 3.91 -9.60
CA THR A 346 12.37 3.90 -10.94
C THR A 346 11.78 2.80 -11.82
N PRO A 347 11.40 3.12 -13.08
CA PRO A 347 11.11 2.10 -14.09
C PRO A 347 12.38 1.49 -14.72
N GLU A 348 13.56 2.09 -14.50
CA GLU A 348 14.85 1.68 -15.09
C GLU A 348 15.49 0.56 -14.24
N THR A 349 14.83 -0.60 -14.27
CA THR A 349 15.12 -1.77 -13.42
C THR A 349 16.54 -2.31 -13.61
N GLU A 350 17.02 -2.32 -14.85
CA GLU A 350 18.36 -2.78 -15.24
C GLU A 350 19.48 -1.95 -14.61
N ARG A 351 19.16 -0.73 -14.15
CA ARG A 351 20.11 0.10 -13.42
C ARG A 351 20.28 -0.33 -11.98
N ILE A 352 19.32 -1.01 -11.37
CA ILE A 352 19.34 -1.31 -9.93
C ILE A 352 19.54 -2.80 -9.62
N PHE A 353 19.05 -3.71 -10.44
CA PHE A 353 19.26 -5.14 -10.21
C PHE A 353 19.21 -6.02 -11.47
N ALA A 354 19.72 -7.25 -11.33
CA ALA A 354 19.59 -8.33 -12.29
C ALA A 354 19.43 -9.69 -11.57
N LEU A 355 18.82 -10.66 -12.24
CA LEU A 355 18.80 -12.06 -11.80
C LEU A 355 19.80 -12.87 -12.63
N GLU A 356 20.90 -13.27 -12.01
CA GLU A 356 22.02 -13.94 -12.69
C GLU A 356 22.52 -15.13 -11.87
N GLY A 357 22.66 -16.30 -12.51
CA GLY A 357 23.28 -17.46 -11.87
C GLY A 357 22.56 -17.98 -10.61
N GLY A 358 21.24 -17.78 -10.50
CA GLY A 358 20.47 -18.15 -9.31
C GLY A 358 20.65 -17.18 -8.14
N LYS A 359 21.03 -15.93 -8.42
CA LYS A 359 21.22 -14.88 -7.42
C LYS A 359 20.51 -13.60 -7.83
N LEU A 360 20.13 -12.80 -6.84
CA LEU A 360 19.77 -11.40 -7.04
C LEU A 360 21.04 -10.56 -6.94
N ARG A 361 21.47 -9.97 -8.05
CA ARG A 361 22.55 -8.99 -8.08
C ARG A 361 21.97 -7.59 -7.93
N LEU A 362 22.33 -6.87 -6.88
CA LEU A 362 22.07 -5.44 -6.75
C LEU A 362 23.30 -4.66 -7.19
N PHE A 363 23.12 -3.68 -8.08
CA PHE A 363 24.19 -2.77 -8.46
C PHE A 363 24.17 -1.57 -7.53
N GLY A 364 25.24 -1.33 -6.76
CA GLY A 364 25.29 -0.21 -5.83
C GLY A 364 24.98 1.13 -6.49
N ARG A 365 24.02 1.87 -5.95
CA ARG A 365 23.61 3.20 -6.44
C ARG A 365 23.65 4.21 -5.29
N GLU A 366 22.64 5.04 -5.17
CA GLU A 366 22.56 6.10 -4.16
C GLU A 366 22.32 5.51 -2.76
N SER A 367 22.37 6.38 -1.75
CA SER A 367 22.16 5.98 -0.37
C SER A 367 20.73 5.48 -0.12
N ILE A 368 20.58 4.69 0.94
CA ILE A 368 19.27 4.34 1.48
C ILE A 368 18.44 5.61 1.75
N GLY A 369 17.21 5.65 1.25
CA GLY A 369 16.32 6.80 1.37
C GLY A 369 16.47 7.87 0.29
N SER A 370 17.24 7.64 -0.77
CA SER A 370 17.20 8.51 -1.95
C SER A 370 15.87 8.41 -2.70
N TRP A 371 15.42 9.52 -3.27
CA TRP A 371 14.20 9.57 -4.08
C TRP A 371 14.45 9.27 -5.57
N PHE A 372 15.69 8.98 -5.98
CA PHE A 372 16.02 8.71 -7.37
C PHE A 372 16.38 7.24 -7.57
N GLU A 373 17.66 6.89 -7.49
CA GLU A 373 18.16 5.55 -7.83
C GLU A 373 18.68 4.84 -6.59
N GLN A 374 17.77 4.19 -5.86
CA GLN A 374 18.13 3.31 -4.75
C GLN A 374 18.06 1.85 -5.21
N ALA A 375 19.18 1.12 -5.12
CA ALA A 375 19.15 -0.33 -5.30
C ALA A 375 18.65 -1.01 -4.02
N LEU A 376 17.32 -1.09 -3.92
CA LEU A 376 16.56 -1.73 -2.86
C LEU A 376 15.54 -2.66 -3.50
N VAL A 377 15.56 -3.93 -3.12
CA VAL A 377 14.54 -4.92 -3.47
C VAL A 377 13.96 -5.46 -2.18
N ALA A 378 12.68 -5.19 -1.93
CA ALA A 378 12.05 -5.46 -0.65
C ALA A 378 10.62 -5.98 -0.80
N ARG A 379 10.16 -6.71 0.22
CA ARG A 379 8.78 -7.18 0.33
C ARG A 379 8.11 -6.61 1.57
N ARG A 380 6.79 -6.56 1.56
CA ARG A 380 5.98 -6.07 2.70
C ARG A 380 6.15 -6.96 3.92
N GLN A 381 6.15 -6.33 5.09
CA GLN A 381 5.81 -7.01 6.33
C GLN A 381 4.29 -7.25 6.37
N THR A 382 3.88 -8.52 6.46
CA THR A 382 2.46 -8.93 6.46
C THR A 382 2.02 -9.65 7.75
N HIS A 383 2.94 -9.76 8.71
CA HIS A 383 2.76 -10.37 10.03
C HIS A 383 3.38 -9.46 11.08
N PHE A 384 2.79 -9.43 12.28
CA PHE A 384 3.36 -8.67 13.40
C PHE A 384 4.75 -9.20 13.80
N SER A 385 4.88 -10.53 13.82
CA SER A 385 6.12 -11.22 14.14
C SER A 385 6.58 -12.08 12.96
N TYR A 386 7.87 -11.98 12.63
CA TYR A 386 8.50 -12.75 11.56
C TYR A 386 10.02 -12.78 11.70
N ASP A 387 10.65 -13.69 10.97
CA ASP A 387 12.10 -13.73 10.75
C ASP A 387 12.40 -13.48 9.27
N ALA A 388 13.47 -12.73 9.00
CA ALA A 388 14.02 -12.59 7.66
C ALA A 388 15.51 -12.89 7.64
N GLU A 389 15.98 -13.54 6.59
CA GLU A 389 17.38 -13.95 6.42
C GLU A 389 17.79 -13.85 4.95
N THR A 390 19.05 -13.50 4.71
CA THR A 390 19.68 -13.51 3.40
C THR A 390 21.15 -13.83 3.55
N GLU A 391 21.81 -14.15 2.45
CA GLU A 391 23.26 -14.31 2.36
C GLU A 391 23.78 -13.41 1.25
N VAL A 392 24.76 -12.59 1.57
CA VAL A 392 25.34 -11.58 0.68
C VAL A 392 26.81 -11.86 0.41
N ASP A 393 27.17 -11.87 -0.86
CA ASP A 393 28.52 -11.95 -1.38
C ASP A 393 28.93 -10.56 -1.88
N PHE A 394 29.67 -9.82 -1.04
CA PHE A 394 30.02 -8.42 -1.27
C PHE A 394 31.36 -8.04 -0.64
N TYR A 395 32.24 -7.43 -1.43
CA TYR A 395 33.63 -7.10 -1.08
C TYR A 395 33.91 -5.60 -1.26
N PRO A 396 33.38 -4.72 -0.40
CA PRO A 396 33.55 -3.27 -0.50
C PRO A 396 35.03 -2.87 -0.40
N GLY A 397 35.39 -1.77 -1.06
CA GLY A 397 36.76 -1.23 -1.06
C GLY A 397 36.96 -0.09 -0.07
N ASP A 398 35.87 0.54 0.37
CA ASP A 398 35.85 1.63 1.33
C ASP A 398 34.45 1.77 1.97
N GLU A 399 34.29 2.75 2.85
CA GLU A 399 33.08 2.99 3.65
C GLU A 399 31.88 3.53 2.85
N ARG A 400 32.09 3.91 1.59
CA ARG A 400 31.04 4.41 0.69
C ARG A 400 30.32 3.29 -0.05
N GLN A 401 30.80 2.05 0.09
CA GLN A 401 30.25 0.85 -0.53
C GLN A 401 29.64 -0.05 0.53
N MET A 402 28.32 -0.26 0.49
CA MET A 402 27.60 -1.00 1.52
C MET A 402 26.47 -1.84 0.93
N ALA A 403 26.32 -3.08 1.37
CA ALA A 403 25.22 -3.96 0.96
C ALA A 403 24.76 -4.86 2.11
N GLY A 404 23.46 -5.15 2.20
CA GLY A 404 22.96 -6.06 3.25
C GLY A 404 21.44 -6.09 3.40
N LEU A 405 20.98 -6.33 4.64
CA LEU A 405 19.58 -6.56 5.01
C LEU A 405 18.99 -5.33 5.71
N THR A 406 17.83 -4.86 5.24
CA THR A 406 17.15 -3.68 5.77
C THR A 406 15.71 -3.96 6.17
N ALA A 407 15.25 -3.33 7.26
CA ALA A 407 13.86 -3.12 7.57
C ALA A 407 13.55 -1.63 7.36
N TYR A 408 12.65 -1.32 6.44
CA TYR A 408 12.52 0.00 5.83
C TYR A 408 11.07 0.47 5.84
N TYR A 409 10.84 1.72 6.20
CA TYR A 409 9.55 2.39 6.00
C TYR A 409 9.72 3.58 5.03
N SER A 410 10.65 4.49 5.35
CA SER A 410 11.00 5.65 4.51
C SER A 410 12.43 6.10 4.80
N ARG A 411 12.89 7.18 4.17
CA ARG A 411 14.23 7.76 4.43
C ARG A 411 14.45 8.18 5.89
N TYR A 412 13.39 8.40 6.65
CA TYR A 412 13.44 8.85 8.03
C TYR A 412 13.35 7.70 9.05
N ASN A 413 12.92 6.52 8.60
CA ASN A 413 12.59 5.38 9.45
C ASN A 413 13.05 4.09 8.78
N PHE A 414 14.23 3.63 9.16
CA PHE A 414 14.78 2.35 8.73
C PHE A 414 15.83 1.82 9.69
N PHE A 415 16.11 0.53 9.58
CA PHE A 415 17.24 -0.15 10.19
C PHE A 415 17.96 -0.97 9.13
N TYR A 416 19.29 -0.86 9.05
CA TYR A 416 20.07 -1.46 7.98
C TYR A 416 21.35 -2.08 8.54
N LEU A 417 21.46 -3.40 8.47
CA LEU A 417 22.70 -4.13 8.74
C LEU A 417 23.42 -4.36 7.41
N ALA A 418 24.57 -3.72 7.23
CA ALA A 418 25.32 -3.75 5.99
C ALA A 418 26.73 -4.34 6.18
N VAL A 419 27.18 -5.09 5.18
CA VAL A 419 28.59 -5.34 4.92
C VAL A 419 29.15 -4.08 4.25
N THR A 420 30.15 -3.47 4.86
CA THR A 420 30.90 -2.30 4.36
C THR A 420 32.40 -2.55 4.53
N ALA A 421 33.24 -1.57 4.20
CA ALA A 421 34.65 -1.57 4.56
C ALA A 421 35.03 -0.29 5.30
N HIS A 422 36.04 -0.37 6.17
CA HIS A 422 36.70 0.82 6.69
C HIS A 422 37.56 1.47 5.58
N SER A 423 38.09 2.68 5.82
CA SER A 423 38.86 3.46 4.83
C SER A 423 40.16 2.80 4.36
N ASP A 424 40.61 1.75 5.05
CA ASP A 424 41.77 0.92 4.71
C ASP A 424 41.38 -0.37 3.95
N GLY A 425 40.10 -0.51 3.58
CA GLY A 425 39.56 -1.64 2.83
C GLY A 425 39.28 -2.88 3.67
N GLN A 426 39.40 -2.83 5.00
CA GLN A 426 39.02 -3.96 5.85
C GLN A 426 37.51 -4.06 5.96
N ARG A 427 36.93 -5.23 5.63
CA ARG A 427 35.48 -5.46 5.73
C ARG A 427 35.00 -5.43 7.17
N GLU A 428 33.82 -4.86 7.36
CA GLU A 428 33.13 -4.84 8.64
C GLU A 428 31.61 -4.91 8.43
N LEU A 429 30.91 -5.27 9.50
CA LEU A 429 29.47 -5.12 9.60
C LEU A 429 29.15 -3.81 10.31
N LEU A 430 28.29 -3.01 9.70
CA LEU A 430 27.82 -1.74 10.22
C LEU A 430 26.30 -1.77 10.38
N LEU A 431 25.82 -1.49 11.59
CA LEU A 431 24.39 -1.32 11.87
C LEU A 431 24.04 0.16 11.85
N MET A 432 23.13 0.54 10.96
CA MET A 432 22.62 1.90 10.81
C MET A 432 21.14 1.97 11.18
N SER A 433 20.73 3.07 11.79
CA SER A 433 19.31 3.40 11.95
C SER A 433 19.02 4.86 11.63
N SER A 434 17.82 5.12 11.12
CA SER A 434 17.21 6.44 11.09
C SER A 434 15.89 6.33 11.85
N GLU A 435 15.71 7.16 12.87
CA GLU A 435 14.58 7.08 13.82
C GLU A 435 13.92 8.45 14.06
N MET A 436 14.16 9.41 13.17
CA MET A 436 13.74 10.81 13.34
C MET A 436 12.53 11.14 12.45
N SER A 437 11.94 12.32 12.67
CA SER A 437 10.89 12.88 11.82
C SER A 437 11.44 14.08 11.04
N PHE A 438 10.79 14.41 9.92
CA PHE A 438 11.11 15.54 9.06
C PHE A 438 11.37 16.84 9.87
N PRO A 439 12.31 17.71 9.44
CA PRO A 439 13.12 17.61 8.23
C PRO A 439 14.43 16.82 8.40
N ASP A 440 14.78 16.43 9.63
CA ASP A 440 16.08 15.81 9.94
C ASP A 440 16.05 14.28 9.74
N GLY A 441 17.07 13.75 9.06
CA GLY A 441 17.25 12.31 8.82
C GLY A 441 18.62 11.81 9.26
N LYS A 442 19.02 12.14 10.50
CA LYS A 442 20.35 11.78 11.01
C LYS A 442 20.48 10.27 11.20
N LEU A 443 21.57 9.71 10.69
CA LEU A 443 21.95 8.34 10.98
C LEU A 443 22.40 8.21 12.43
N ARG A 444 22.03 7.08 13.03
CA ARG A 444 22.62 6.53 14.24
C ARG A 444 23.33 5.24 13.91
N PHE A 445 24.30 4.90 14.75
CA PHE A 445 25.02 3.64 14.71
C PHE A 445 24.80 2.93 16.04
N PRO A 446 23.77 2.07 16.16
CA PRO A 446 23.38 1.48 17.44
C PRO A 446 24.40 0.51 18.05
N ALA A 447 25.45 0.15 17.31
CA ALA A 447 26.51 -0.75 17.73
C ALA A 447 27.84 -0.33 17.13
N GLU A 448 28.94 -0.71 17.78
CA GLU A 448 30.28 -0.61 17.21
C GLU A 448 30.39 -1.51 15.97
N PRO A 449 31.13 -1.11 14.92
CA PRO A 449 31.39 -1.95 13.77
C PRO A 449 32.05 -3.26 14.16
N VAL A 450 31.69 -4.34 13.46
CA VAL A 450 32.24 -5.68 13.71
C VAL A 450 33.16 -6.07 12.56
N PRO A 451 34.49 -6.15 12.77
CA PRO A 451 35.41 -6.61 11.74
C PRO A 451 35.06 -8.02 11.29
N ILE A 452 35.11 -8.26 9.97
CA ILE A 452 34.89 -9.57 9.37
C ILE A 452 36.02 -9.90 8.38
N PRO A 453 36.26 -11.18 8.06
CA PRO A 453 37.26 -11.54 7.06
C PRO A 453 36.99 -10.90 5.68
N ASN A 454 38.06 -10.61 4.93
CA ASN A 454 37.98 -10.04 3.58
C ASN A 454 37.55 -11.05 2.50
N ASN A 455 37.24 -12.28 2.89
CA ASN A 455 36.81 -13.38 2.06
C ASN A 455 35.45 -13.91 2.54
N HIS A 456 34.77 -14.65 1.67
CA HIS A 456 33.51 -15.36 1.91
C HIS A 456 32.25 -14.47 2.03
N PRO A 457 31.09 -15.04 1.62
CA PRO A 457 29.77 -14.46 1.88
C PRO A 457 29.44 -14.39 3.38
N VAL A 458 28.46 -13.55 3.71
CA VAL A 458 27.96 -13.38 5.09
C VAL A 458 26.45 -13.58 5.12
N ARG A 459 25.97 -14.36 6.09
CA ARG A 459 24.53 -14.46 6.36
C ARG A 459 24.11 -13.34 7.29
N LEU A 460 23.03 -12.66 6.95
CA LEU A 460 22.43 -11.58 7.71
C LEU A 460 20.98 -11.95 7.99
N ALA A 461 20.53 -11.73 9.22
CA ALA A 461 19.15 -11.99 9.61
C ALA A 461 18.62 -10.92 10.55
N LEU A 462 17.29 -10.80 10.61
CA LEU A 462 16.58 -10.06 11.63
C LEU A 462 15.37 -10.84 12.13
N THR A 463 15.01 -10.59 13.38
CA THR A 463 13.77 -11.10 13.98
C THR A 463 12.95 -9.94 14.52
N ILE A 464 11.65 -9.93 14.26
CA ILE A 464 10.69 -9.01 14.89
C ILE A 464 9.73 -9.79 15.77
N ARG A 465 9.61 -9.38 17.03
CA ARG A 465 8.66 -9.92 18.03
C ARG A 465 7.96 -8.78 18.76
N GLY A 466 6.69 -8.54 18.43
CA GLY A 466 6.00 -7.33 18.86
C GLY A 466 6.74 -6.09 18.37
N ASN A 467 7.23 -5.25 19.29
CA ASN A 467 8.03 -4.07 18.93
C ASN A 467 9.55 -4.30 18.95
N ARG A 468 10.03 -5.52 19.21
CA ARG A 468 11.46 -5.80 19.38
C ARG A 468 12.06 -6.27 18.06
N LEU A 469 13.05 -5.54 17.54
CA LEU A 469 13.86 -5.94 16.40
C LEU A 469 15.27 -6.31 16.88
N GLN A 470 15.76 -7.49 16.50
CA GLN A 470 17.15 -7.90 16.74
C GLN A 470 17.78 -8.36 15.43
N PHE A 471 18.98 -7.85 15.13
CA PHE A 471 19.79 -8.33 14.01
C PHE A 471 20.74 -9.44 14.43
N PHE A 472 21.09 -10.28 13.46
CA PHE A 472 22.01 -11.40 13.59
C PHE A 472 22.91 -11.49 12.35
N TYR A 473 24.08 -12.11 12.52
CA TYR A 473 24.95 -12.48 11.41
C TYR A 473 25.61 -13.83 11.65
N ALA A 474 26.08 -14.47 10.57
CA ALA A 474 26.95 -15.64 10.64
C ALA A 474 28.00 -15.58 9.53
N LEU A 475 29.23 -15.92 9.88
CA LEU A 475 30.29 -16.22 8.91
C LEU A 475 30.12 -17.66 8.38
N GLU A 476 30.88 -17.99 7.34
CA GLU A 476 30.88 -19.34 6.76
C GLU A 476 31.14 -20.41 7.84
N GLY A 477 30.26 -21.42 7.91
CA GLY A 477 30.34 -22.50 8.89
C GLY A 477 29.94 -22.14 10.33
N GLU A 478 29.63 -20.88 10.63
CA GLU A 478 29.17 -20.45 11.96
C GLU A 478 27.65 -20.44 12.10
N HIS A 479 27.15 -20.41 13.35
CA HIS A 479 25.74 -20.16 13.66
C HIS A 479 25.43 -18.66 13.72
N LEU A 480 24.17 -18.29 13.47
CA LEU A 480 23.70 -16.91 13.64
C LEU A 480 23.91 -16.47 15.09
N LYS A 481 24.55 -15.31 15.26
CA LYS A 481 24.76 -14.65 16.55
C LYS A 481 24.27 -13.21 16.51
N PRO A 482 23.73 -12.68 17.62
CA PRO A 482 23.17 -11.34 17.65
C PRO A 482 24.24 -10.28 17.44
N ILE A 483 23.87 -9.18 16.78
CA ILE A 483 24.68 -7.97 16.62
C ILE A 483 23.88 -6.73 17.04
N GLY A 484 24.50 -5.88 17.84
CA GLY A 484 23.87 -4.69 18.38
C GLY A 484 22.74 -4.96 19.38
N PRO A 485 22.09 -3.90 19.89
CA PRO A 485 21.01 -4.00 20.85
C PRO A 485 19.68 -4.44 20.20
N VAL A 486 18.70 -4.76 21.03
CA VAL A 486 17.30 -4.85 20.60
C VAL A 486 16.76 -3.44 20.32
N LEU A 487 16.21 -3.24 19.12
CA LEU A 487 15.71 -1.97 18.61
C LEU A 487 14.16 -1.91 18.64
N ASP A 488 13.60 -0.70 18.63
CA ASP A 488 12.14 -0.48 18.60
C ASP A 488 11.60 -0.55 17.16
N ALA A 489 11.20 -1.75 16.72
CA ALA A 489 10.62 -2.01 15.40
C ALA A 489 9.37 -1.16 15.13
N SER A 490 8.68 -0.70 16.19
CA SER A 490 7.42 0.02 16.03
C SER A 490 7.57 1.37 15.33
N ILE A 491 8.79 1.90 15.17
CA ILE A 491 9.03 3.13 14.40
C ILE A 491 8.83 2.95 12.89
N LEU A 492 8.75 1.71 12.40
CA LEU A 492 8.47 1.41 10.99
C LEU A 492 6.95 1.40 10.78
N SER A 493 6.30 2.52 11.09
CA SER A 493 4.84 2.66 11.05
C SER A 493 4.42 3.97 10.42
N ASP A 494 3.19 4.03 9.95
CA ASP A 494 2.57 5.25 9.42
C ASP A 494 2.71 6.43 10.38
N GLU A 495 2.52 6.20 11.68
CA GLU A 495 2.59 7.23 12.71
C GLU A 495 4.01 7.76 12.96
N CYS A 496 5.04 7.16 12.36
CA CYS A 496 6.43 7.52 12.55
C CYS A 496 7.14 7.98 11.26
N GLY A 497 6.52 7.81 10.08
CA GLY A 497 7.10 7.90 8.73
C GLY A 497 7.62 9.26 8.25
N GLY A 498 7.99 10.16 9.16
CA GLY A 498 8.55 11.48 8.88
C GLY A 498 7.58 12.64 9.11
N HIS A 499 6.27 12.40 9.04
CA HIS A 499 5.22 13.41 9.26
C HIS A 499 4.21 12.93 10.30
N ALA A 500 3.39 13.84 10.83
CA ALA A 500 2.24 13.45 11.65
C ALA A 500 1.30 12.50 10.88
N GLU A 501 0.36 11.87 11.58
CA GLU A 501 -0.56 10.80 11.13
C GLU A 501 -1.15 10.95 9.70
N HIS A 502 -1.32 12.17 9.19
CA HIS A 502 -1.81 12.46 7.83
C HIS A 502 -0.73 12.67 6.76
N GLY A 503 0.49 12.15 6.95
CA GLY A 503 1.60 12.38 6.03
C GLY A 503 2.45 11.14 5.75
N SER A 504 1.96 9.94 6.03
CA SER A 504 2.69 8.68 5.88
C SER A 504 1.70 7.56 5.59
N PHE A 505 1.83 6.92 4.42
CA PHE A 505 0.72 6.18 3.81
C PHE A 505 1.04 4.74 3.38
N THR A 506 2.25 4.24 3.67
CA THR A 506 2.76 2.95 3.19
C THR A 506 2.65 1.86 4.27
N GLY A 507 3.78 1.45 4.85
CA GLY A 507 3.91 0.34 5.80
C GLY A 507 5.33 -0.20 5.80
N ALA A 508 5.68 -1.05 6.78
CA ALA A 508 7.03 -1.62 6.87
C ALA A 508 7.33 -2.62 5.74
N PHE A 509 8.56 -2.55 5.24
CA PHE A 509 9.18 -3.49 4.31
C PHE A 509 10.42 -4.12 4.92
N VAL A 510 10.78 -5.29 4.40
CA VAL A 510 12.07 -5.95 4.67
C VAL A 510 12.68 -6.41 3.35
N GLY A 511 13.99 -6.19 3.19
CA GLY A 511 14.62 -6.44 1.90
C GLY A 511 16.13 -6.34 1.88
N MET A 512 16.67 -6.43 0.68
CA MET A 512 18.09 -6.37 0.38
C MET A 512 18.41 -5.03 -0.27
N ALA A 513 19.51 -4.40 0.14
CA ALA A 513 19.93 -3.11 -0.39
C ALA A 513 21.41 -3.11 -0.74
N ALA A 514 21.80 -2.28 -1.71
CA ALA A 514 23.18 -1.97 -2.04
C ALA A 514 23.35 -0.49 -2.39
N SER A 515 24.39 0.14 -1.86
CA SER A 515 24.77 1.52 -2.15
C SER A 515 26.25 1.58 -2.48
N ASP A 516 26.60 2.42 -3.46
CA ASP A 516 27.97 2.70 -3.86
C ASP A 516 28.10 4.20 -4.16
N LEU A 517 28.43 4.96 -3.11
CA LEU A 517 28.50 6.42 -3.19
C LEU A 517 29.75 6.91 -3.95
N ASN A 518 30.62 6.01 -4.40
CA ASN A 518 31.69 6.32 -5.34
C ASN A 518 31.19 6.38 -6.79
N GLY A 519 29.97 5.89 -7.07
CA GLY A 519 29.42 5.84 -8.43
C GLY A 519 30.02 4.72 -9.29
N THR A 520 30.67 3.72 -8.69
CA THR A 520 31.32 2.62 -9.43
C THR A 520 30.39 1.44 -9.74
N ALA A 521 29.12 1.52 -9.34
CA ALA A 521 28.11 0.51 -9.59
C ALA A 521 28.45 -0.88 -9.00
N LYS A 522 29.17 -0.93 -7.88
CA LYS A 522 29.69 -2.18 -7.33
C LYS A 522 28.58 -3.20 -7.08
N PRO A 523 28.67 -4.43 -7.62
CA PRO A 523 27.64 -5.43 -7.46
C PRO A 523 27.71 -6.10 -6.08
N ALA A 524 26.54 -6.37 -5.51
CA ALA A 524 26.34 -7.24 -4.34
C ALA A 524 25.41 -8.39 -4.74
N ASP A 525 25.86 -9.62 -4.52
CA ASP A 525 25.13 -10.82 -4.94
C ASP A 525 24.45 -11.49 -3.74
N PHE A 526 23.12 -11.60 -3.79
CA PHE A 526 22.31 -12.25 -2.76
C PHE A 526 21.87 -13.63 -3.24
N SER A 527 22.21 -14.69 -2.50
CA SER A 527 21.92 -16.08 -2.92
C SER A 527 20.49 -16.53 -2.61
N TYR A 528 19.87 -15.98 -1.57
CA TYR A 528 18.47 -16.21 -1.26
C TYR A 528 17.91 -15.08 -0.40
N PHE A 529 16.58 -15.04 -0.29
CA PHE A 529 15.88 -14.30 0.76
C PHE A 529 14.87 -15.22 1.43
N LEU A 530 14.75 -15.11 2.76
CA LEU A 530 13.84 -15.88 3.58
C LEU A 530 12.89 -14.92 4.29
N TYR A 531 11.61 -15.26 4.33
CA TYR A 531 10.62 -14.65 5.21
C TYR A 531 9.80 -15.74 5.88
N ARG A 532 9.90 -15.83 7.20
CA ARG A 532 9.20 -16.82 8.01
C ARG A 532 8.23 -16.12 8.95
N PRO A 533 6.91 -16.21 8.72
CA PRO A 533 5.90 -15.79 9.70
C PRO A 533 6.11 -16.50 11.05
N VAL A 534 5.92 -15.79 12.16
CA VAL A 534 6.02 -16.37 13.50
C VAL A 534 4.81 -15.95 14.33
N ARG A 535 4.20 -16.91 15.04
CA ARG A 535 3.20 -16.61 16.06
C ARG A 535 3.90 -16.24 17.35
N ASP A 536 3.74 -15.00 17.82
CA ASP A 536 4.29 -14.56 19.10
C ASP A 536 3.16 -14.15 20.07
N PRO A 537 3.26 -14.43 21.38
CA PRO A 537 2.24 -14.01 22.36
C PRO A 537 2.01 -12.49 22.45
N SER A 538 2.94 -11.67 21.94
CA SER A 538 2.77 -10.22 21.88
C SER A 538 1.94 -9.74 20.69
N ASP A 539 1.66 -10.61 19.72
CA ASP A 539 0.85 -10.28 18.56
C ASP A 539 -0.62 -10.14 18.99
N ARG A 540 -1.22 -8.98 18.71
CA ARG A 540 -2.63 -8.71 19.02
C ARG A 540 -3.47 -8.94 17.77
N TYR A 541 -3.87 -10.19 17.56
CA TYR A 541 -4.83 -10.54 16.52
C TYR A 541 -6.28 -10.30 16.98
N GLU A 542 -6.55 -10.50 18.27
CA GLU A 542 -7.83 -10.28 18.95
C GLU A 542 -7.59 -9.36 20.16
N VAL A 543 -8.49 -8.39 20.41
CA VAL A 543 -8.43 -7.46 21.56
C VAL A 543 -9.44 -7.86 22.62
#